data_AF-A0A8B8IU27-F1
#
_entry.id   AF-A0A8B8IU27-F1
#
_cell.length_a   1.000
_cell.length_b   1.000
_cell.length_c   1.000
_cell.angle_alpha   90.00
_cell.angle_beta   90.00
_cell.angle_gamma   90.00
#
_symmetry.space_group_name_H-M   'P 1'
#
loop_
_entity.id
_entity.type
_entity.pdbx_description
1 polymer ?
#
loop_
_entity_poly.entity_id
_entity_poly.type
_entity_poly.pdbx_seq_one_letter_code
_entity_poly.pdbx_strand_id
1 'polypeptide(L)'
;MENEAQETESDMYIQHLKKVVEKLKHFEKKPKDIRGRQITEWFSLGEDIFYEFNQLGISVKWDYSLIKKGIEVNEVVINITQNQEWLQTFINIYPNIRIDLDLVGSAGDICKVRSGIEVLLRGFVNVDTHFNKVLQDLEELGEVDEFDRCLSVWRNTGHRPDFASNEKQSTTPKHHWWWY
;
A
#
# COMPACT_ATOMS: atom_id res chain seq x y z
N MET A 1 18.12 6.68 -28.61
CA MET A 1 17.23 5.60 -28.14
C MET A 1 17.20 5.46 -26.63
N GLU A 2 18.20 5.93 -25.86
CA GLU A 2 18.12 5.91 -24.38
C GLU A 2 17.23 7.02 -23.78
N ASN A 3 17.05 8.15 -24.46
CA ASN A 3 16.24 9.27 -23.94
C ASN A 3 14.72 9.02 -23.91
N GLU A 4 14.15 8.26 -24.86
CA GLU A 4 12.69 8.03 -24.93
C GLU A 4 12.18 7.05 -23.84
N ALA A 5 13.02 6.10 -23.43
CA ALA A 5 12.69 5.15 -22.35
C ALA A 5 12.70 5.83 -20.96
N GLN A 6 13.53 6.85 -20.79
CA GLN A 6 13.66 7.57 -19.52
C GLN A 6 12.53 8.60 -19.32
N GLU A 7 12.02 9.20 -20.39
CA GLU A 7 10.83 10.07 -20.37
C GLU A 7 9.55 9.28 -20.03
N THR A 8 9.38 8.09 -20.61
CA THR A 8 8.18 7.25 -20.38
C THR A 8 8.11 6.63 -18.98
N GLU A 9 9.24 6.24 -18.39
CA GLU A 9 9.29 5.76 -17.00
C GLU A 9 9.04 6.90 -15.99
N SER A 10 9.53 8.12 -16.29
CA SER A 10 9.28 9.30 -15.48
C SER A 10 7.80 9.71 -15.47
N ASP A 11 7.11 9.56 -16.59
CA ASP A 11 5.68 9.89 -16.69
C ASP A 11 4.80 8.91 -15.90
N MET A 12 5.18 7.63 -15.84
CA MET A 12 4.36 6.59 -15.22
C MET A 12 4.30 6.72 -13.69
N TYR A 13 5.43 6.99 -13.01
CA TYR A 13 5.40 7.18 -11.55
C TYR A 13 4.62 8.44 -11.16
N ILE A 14 4.74 9.53 -11.93
CA ILE A 14 3.98 10.77 -11.72
C ILE A 14 2.48 10.49 -11.83
N GLN A 15 2.06 9.68 -12.80
CA GLN A 15 0.65 9.28 -12.94
C GLN A 15 0.16 8.50 -11.72
N HIS A 16 0.95 7.59 -11.17
CA HIS A 16 0.56 6.87 -9.95
C HIS A 16 0.49 7.79 -8.73
N LEU A 17 1.41 8.74 -8.57
CA LEU A 17 1.31 9.76 -7.51
C LEU A 17 0.02 10.58 -7.63
N LYS A 18 -0.37 11.01 -8.84
CA LYS A 18 -1.64 11.71 -9.09
C LYS A 18 -2.85 10.85 -8.71
N LYS A 19 -2.85 9.56 -9.08
CA LYS A 19 -3.92 8.63 -8.71
C LYS A 19 -4.02 8.42 -7.20
N VAL A 20 -2.89 8.31 -6.49
CA VAL A 20 -2.88 8.24 -5.02
C VAL A 20 -3.55 9.48 -4.43
N VAL A 21 -3.18 10.68 -4.90
CA VAL A 21 -3.80 11.94 -4.45
C VAL A 21 -5.31 11.97 -4.72
N GLU A 22 -5.75 11.56 -5.92
CA GLU A 22 -7.17 11.51 -6.27
C GLU A 22 -7.95 10.55 -5.37
N LYS A 23 -7.39 9.35 -5.12
CA LYS A 23 -8.00 8.35 -4.25
C LYS A 23 -8.06 8.81 -2.80
N LEU A 24 -7.00 9.44 -2.27
CA LEU A 24 -7.01 10.04 -0.93
C LEU A 24 -8.10 11.12 -0.80
N LYS A 25 -8.21 12.02 -1.79
CA LYS A 25 -9.27 13.05 -1.82
C LYS A 25 -10.67 12.46 -1.88
N HIS A 26 -10.85 11.30 -2.54
CA HIS A 26 -12.13 10.60 -2.58
C HIS A 26 -12.42 9.88 -1.26
N PHE A 27 -11.43 9.19 -0.71
CA PHE A 27 -11.48 8.48 0.56
C PHE A 27 -11.90 9.39 1.72
N GLU A 28 -11.34 10.59 1.78
CA GLU A 28 -11.67 11.57 2.84
C GLU A 28 -13.13 12.04 2.83
N LYS A 29 -13.81 11.97 1.68
CA LYS A 29 -15.23 12.34 1.56
C LYS A 29 -16.18 11.26 2.07
N LYS A 30 -15.68 10.06 2.37
CA LYS A 30 -16.50 8.92 2.76
C LYS A 30 -16.54 8.76 4.28
N PRO A 31 -17.69 8.33 4.84
CA PRO A 31 -17.76 7.97 6.25
C PRO A 31 -16.76 6.85 6.56
N LYS A 32 -15.94 7.06 7.61
CA LYS A 32 -14.97 6.08 8.13
C LYS A 32 -15.67 4.98 8.90
N ASP A 33 -16.48 4.22 8.18
CA ASP A 33 -17.42 3.26 8.73
C ASP A 33 -16.80 1.86 8.78
N ILE A 34 -16.72 1.30 9.99
CA ILE A 34 -16.24 -0.06 10.26
C ILE A 34 -17.41 -0.83 10.86
N ARG A 35 -17.98 -1.77 10.10
CA ARG A 35 -19.14 -2.55 10.52
C ARG A 35 -18.77 -3.98 10.81
N GLY A 36 -18.09 -4.19 11.93
CA GLY A 36 -17.62 -5.50 12.36
C GLY A 36 -16.75 -6.14 11.26
N ARG A 37 -17.28 -7.17 10.59
CA ARG A 37 -16.58 -7.99 9.59
C ARG A 37 -16.92 -7.64 8.13
N GLN A 38 -17.65 -6.55 7.89
CA GLN A 38 -18.08 -6.17 6.55
C GLN A 38 -17.01 -5.36 5.82
N ILE A 39 -16.77 -5.68 4.54
CA ILE A 39 -16.04 -4.83 3.61
C ILE A 39 -16.95 -3.62 3.30
N THR A 40 -16.69 -2.49 3.94
CA THR A 40 -17.40 -1.23 3.68
C THR A 40 -16.78 -0.52 2.48
N GLU A 41 -17.51 0.46 1.93
CA GLU A 41 -16.97 1.31 0.85
C GLU A 41 -15.66 1.99 1.29
N TRP A 42 -15.58 2.44 2.55
CA TRP A 42 -14.38 3.02 3.12
C TRP A 42 -13.20 2.04 3.11
N PHE A 43 -13.43 0.78 3.48
CA PHE A 43 -12.40 -0.25 3.47
C PHE A 43 -11.89 -0.52 2.05
N SER A 44 -12.79 -0.71 1.08
CA SER A 44 -12.40 -0.91 -0.33
C SER A 44 -11.60 0.27 -0.90
N LEU A 45 -11.95 1.50 -0.54
CA LEU A 45 -11.20 2.68 -0.96
C LEU A 45 -9.79 2.74 -0.33
N GLY A 46 -9.63 2.25 0.90
CA GLY A 46 -8.32 2.08 1.53
C GLY A 46 -7.44 1.09 0.77
N GLU A 47 -8.00 -0.06 0.37
CA GLU A 47 -7.30 -1.05 -0.47
C GLU A 47 -6.83 -0.46 -1.79
N ASP A 48 -7.70 0.30 -2.44
CA ASP A 48 -7.42 1.01 -3.68
C ASP A 48 -6.25 1.99 -3.56
N ILE A 49 -6.10 2.67 -2.43
CA ILE A 49 -4.96 3.56 -2.15
C ILE A 49 -3.67 2.75 -2.08
N PHE A 50 -3.64 1.67 -1.30
CA PHE A 50 -2.45 0.82 -1.16
C PHE A 50 -2.12 0.07 -2.45
N TYR A 51 -3.12 -0.28 -3.25
CA TYR A 51 -2.90 -0.82 -4.58
C TYR A 51 -2.14 0.17 -5.48
N GLU A 52 -2.53 1.45 -5.49
CA GLU A 52 -1.80 2.47 -6.25
C GLU A 52 -0.40 2.73 -5.68
N PHE A 53 -0.20 2.66 -4.36
CA PHE A 53 1.16 2.66 -3.79
C PHE A 53 2.00 1.48 -4.30
N ASN A 54 1.43 0.27 -4.38
CA ASN A 54 2.12 -0.86 -4.97
C ASN A 54 2.47 -0.62 -6.47
N GLN A 55 1.55 -0.05 -7.25
CA GLN A 55 1.84 0.32 -8.63
C GLN A 55 2.94 1.38 -8.74
N LEU A 56 2.97 2.35 -7.81
CA LEU A 56 4.06 3.31 -7.69
C LEU A 56 5.39 2.59 -7.45
N GLY A 57 5.44 1.63 -6.51
CA GLY A 57 6.62 0.80 -6.26
C GLY A 57 7.11 0.06 -7.51
N ILE A 58 6.19 -0.55 -8.26
CA ILE A 58 6.49 -1.20 -9.54
C ILE A 58 7.07 -0.20 -10.56
N SER A 59 6.46 0.98 -10.69
CA SER A 59 6.86 1.99 -11.66
C SER A 59 8.26 2.55 -11.42
N VAL A 60 8.68 2.63 -10.16
CA VAL A 60 10.05 3.04 -9.78
C VAL A 60 10.99 1.84 -9.63
N LYS A 61 10.58 0.64 -10.03
CA LYS A 61 11.35 -0.61 -9.88
C LYS A 61 11.86 -0.82 -8.44
N TRP A 62 11.09 -0.35 -7.46
CA TRP A 62 11.42 -0.38 -6.04
C TRP A 62 12.66 0.45 -5.64
N ASP A 63 13.14 1.33 -6.51
CA ASP A 63 14.11 2.38 -6.19
C ASP A 63 13.39 3.65 -5.69
N TYR A 64 13.20 3.69 -4.37
CA TYR A 64 12.52 4.78 -3.68
C TYR A 64 13.23 6.13 -3.73
N SER A 65 14.50 6.19 -4.17
CA SER A 65 15.18 7.46 -4.36
C SER A 65 14.54 8.32 -5.46
N LEU A 66 13.79 7.68 -6.36
CA LEU A 66 13.08 8.31 -7.48
C LEU A 66 11.79 9.03 -7.04
N ILE A 67 11.13 8.57 -5.98
CA ILE A 67 9.86 9.14 -5.50
C ILE A 67 10.06 10.56 -4.95
N LYS A 68 11.19 10.82 -4.28
CA LYS A 68 11.42 12.03 -3.45
C LYS A 68 11.51 13.36 -4.21
N LYS A 69 11.36 13.36 -5.53
CA LYS A 69 11.59 14.53 -6.40
C LYS A 69 10.31 15.12 -7.02
N GLY A 70 9.14 14.49 -6.83
CA GLY A 70 7.87 14.93 -7.42
C GLY A 70 7.10 15.96 -6.59
N ILE A 71 6.39 16.90 -7.22
CA ILE A 71 5.54 17.89 -6.54
C ILE A 71 4.35 17.20 -5.85
N GLU A 72 3.82 16.17 -6.48
CA GLU A 72 2.69 15.36 -6.01
C GLU A 72 2.99 14.63 -4.70
N VAL A 73 4.27 14.42 -4.37
CA VAL A 73 4.71 13.83 -3.10
C VAL A 73 4.24 14.67 -1.92
N ASN A 74 4.36 16.00 -2.02
CA ASN A 74 3.89 16.91 -0.97
C ASN A 74 2.37 16.85 -0.83
N GLU A 75 1.63 16.70 -1.93
CA GLU A 75 0.17 16.52 -1.85
C GLU A 75 -0.21 15.19 -1.18
N VAL A 76 0.50 14.10 -1.47
CA VAL A 76 0.30 12.81 -0.76
C VAL A 76 0.52 13.00 0.74
N VAL A 77 1.64 13.62 1.14
CA VAL A 77 1.96 13.89 2.54
C VAL A 77 0.87 14.69 3.23
N ILE A 78 0.41 15.79 2.61
CA ILE A 78 -0.66 16.65 3.16
C ILE A 78 -1.95 15.84 3.36
N ASN A 79 -2.40 15.09 2.35
CA ASN A 79 -3.67 14.38 2.43
C ASN A 79 -3.63 13.25 3.46
N ILE A 80 -2.48 12.60 3.65
CA ILE A 80 -2.34 11.57 4.68
C ILE A 80 -2.28 12.18 6.08
N THR A 81 -1.44 13.20 6.28
CA THR A 81 -1.23 13.82 7.61
C THR A 81 -2.47 14.55 8.12
N GLN A 82 -3.34 15.05 7.23
CA GLN A 82 -4.62 15.64 7.62
C GLN A 82 -5.56 14.66 8.34
N ASN A 83 -5.37 13.35 8.18
CA ASN A 83 -6.24 12.33 8.77
C ASN A 83 -5.51 11.02 9.12
N GLN A 84 -4.34 11.10 9.74
CA GLN A 84 -3.47 9.93 9.92
C GLN A 84 -4.08 8.72 10.67
N GLU A 85 -5.12 8.92 11.50
CA GLU A 85 -5.78 7.85 12.27
C GLU A 85 -6.33 6.73 11.37
N TRP A 86 -6.71 7.06 10.13
CA TRP A 86 -7.23 6.08 9.18
C TRP A 86 -6.18 5.03 8.82
N LEU A 87 -4.89 5.42 8.70
CA LEU A 87 -3.81 4.51 8.32
C LEU A 87 -3.62 3.44 9.38
N GLN A 88 -3.47 3.87 10.64
CA GLN A 88 -3.32 2.97 11.77
C GLN A 88 -4.54 2.05 11.88
N THR A 89 -5.74 2.63 11.83
CA THR A 89 -6.98 1.86 11.92
C THR A 89 -7.07 0.82 10.80
N PHE A 90 -6.80 1.22 9.56
CA PHE A 90 -6.87 0.33 8.40
C PHE A 90 -5.85 -0.80 8.52
N ILE A 91 -4.58 -0.50 8.79
CA ILE A 91 -3.52 -1.52 8.87
C ILE A 91 -3.80 -2.51 10.00
N ASN A 92 -4.30 -2.04 11.16
CA ASN A 92 -4.66 -2.89 12.29
C ASN A 92 -5.82 -3.85 11.95
N ILE A 93 -6.90 -3.34 11.37
CA ILE A 93 -8.09 -4.18 11.12
C ILE A 93 -7.93 -5.05 9.87
N TYR A 94 -7.00 -4.73 8.97
CA TYR A 94 -6.87 -5.40 7.67
C TYR A 94 -6.61 -6.90 7.79
N PRO A 95 -5.64 -7.38 8.59
CA PRO A 95 -5.42 -8.82 8.79
C PRO A 95 -6.67 -9.52 9.33
N ASN A 96 -7.33 -8.91 10.32
CA ASN A 96 -8.54 -9.48 10.91
C ASN A 96 -9.67 -9.65 9.87
N ILE A 97 -9.81 -8.72 8.93
CA ILE A 97 -10.91 -8.72 7.94
C ILE A 97 -10.58 -9.58 6.71
N ARG A 98 -9.37 -9.44 6.16
CA ARG A 98 -8.97 -10.05 4.88
C ARG A 98 -8.20 -11.35 5.03
N ILE A 99 -7.42 -11.51 6.11
CA ILE A 99 -6.59 -12.70 6.32
C ILE A 99 -7.33 -13.73 7.17
N ASP A 100 -7.82 -13.33 8.35
CA ASP A 100 -8.39 -14.27 9.32
C ASP A 100 -9.80 -14.76 8.95
N LEU A 101 -10.56 -13.96 8.17
CA LEU A 101 -11.96 -14.25 7.88
C LEU A 101 -12.23 -14.72 6.45
N ASP A 102 -11.19 -14.78 5.60
CA ASP A 102 -11.27 -15.30 4.21
C ASP A 102 -12.42 -14.67 3.38
N LEU A 103 -12.82 -13.44 3.73
CA LEU A 103 -13.94 -12.76 3.09
C LEU A 103 -13.43 -12.07 1.81
N VAL A 104 -13.50 -12.83 0.71
CA VAL A 104 -13.67 -12.34 -0.68
C VAL A 104 -12.45 -11.65 -1.32
N GLY A 105 -11.21 -12.05 -1.00
CA GLY A 105 -10.01 -11.50 -1.65
C GLY A 105 -9.04 -12.59 -2.10
N SER A 106 -8.34 -12.41 -3.23
CA SER A 106 -7.23 -13.31 -3.58
C SER A 106 -6.04 -13.06 -2.65
N ALA A 107 -5.19 -14.07 -2.46
CA ALA A 107 -3.90 -13.86 -1.80
C ALA A 107 -3.08 -12.75 -2.50
N GLY A 108 -3.22 -12.65 -3.83
CA GLY A 108 -2.62 -11.60 -4.65
C GLY A 108 -2.92 -10.19 -4.19
N ASP A 109 -4.20 -9.89 -3.98
CA ASP A 109 -4.64 -8.55 -3.62
C ASP A 109 -4.15 -8.13 -2.23
N ILE A 110 -4.21 -9.05 -1.27
CA ILE A 110 -3.75 -8.83 0.11
C ILE A 110 -2.27 -8.44 0.14
N CYS A 111 -1.47 -9.08 -0.69
CA CYS A 111 -0.04 -8.83 -0.69
C CYS A 111 0.38 -7.66 -1.58
N LYS A 112 -0.44 -7.29 -2.57
CA LYS A 112 -0.32 -5.97 -3.22
C LYS A 112 -0.59 -4.87 -2.19
N VAL A 113 -1.59 -5.01 -1.30
CA VAL A 113 -1.84 -4.06 -0.21
C VAL A 113 -0.64 -3.96 0.73
N ARG A 114 -0.10 -5.10 1.20
CA ARG A 114 1.11 -5.09 2.06
C ARG A 114 2.33 -4.46 1.37
N SER A 115 2.49 -4.70 0.07
CA SER A 115 3.56 -4.06 -0.72
C SER A 115 3.34 -2.55 -0.84
N GLY A 116 2.10 -2.09 -0.96
CA GLY A 116 1.75 -0.67 -0.92
C GLY A 116 2.10 -0.01 0.41
N ILE A 117 1.86 -0.70 1.54
CA ILE A 117 2.30 -0.24 2.87
C ILE A 117 3.84 -0.08 2.89
N GLU A 118 4.60 -1.01 2.31
CA GLU A 118 6.06 -0.89 2.23
C GLU A 118 6.49 0.35 1.43
N VAL A 119 5.82 0.63 0.31
CA VAL A 119 6.09 1.84 -0.50
C VAL A 119 5.82 3.10 0.31
N LEU A 120 4.74 3.14 1.09
CA LEU A 120 4.44 4.25 1.99
C LEU A 120 5.58 4.43 3.01
N LEU A 121 5.94 3.36 3.73
CA LEU A 121 6.92 3.39 4.82
C LEU A 121 8.35 3.65 4.36
N ARG A 122 8.72 3.26 3.14
CA ARG A 122 10.12 3.40 2.65
C ARG A 122 10.26 4.50 1.61
N GLY A 123 9.26 4.64 0.74
CA GLY A 123 9.21 5.59 -0.36
C GLY A 123 9.17 7.05 0.10
N PHE A 124 8.50 7.30 1.22
CA PHE A 124 8.24 8.65 1.69
C PHE A 124 9.05 9.05 2.94
N VAL A 125 9.99 8.21 3.38
CA VAL A 125 10.90 8.57 4.47
C VAL A 125 11.76 9.76 4.09
N ASN A 126 11.89 10.69 5.03
CA ASN A 126 12.65 11.94 4.92
C ASN A 126 12.10 12.90 3.88
N VAL A 127 10.82 12.79 3.54
CA VAL A 127 10.11 13.80 2.75
C VAL A 127 9.65 14.95 3.65
N ASP A 128 9.06 14.63 4.80
CA ASP A 128 8.59 15.60 5.78
C ASP A 128 8.81 15.10 7.21
N THR A 129 9.13 15.99 8.15
CA THR A 129 9.49 15.61 9.52
C THR A 129 8.29 15.17 10.33
N HIS A 130 7.12 15.82 10.15
CA HIS A 130 5.90 15.40 10.82
C HIS A 130 5.44 14.06 10.26
N PHE A 131 5.51 13.89 8.95
CA PHE A 131 5.13 12.64 8.31
C PHE A 131 6.03 11.48 8.69
N ASN A 132 7.33 11.70 8.82
CA ASN A 132 8.25 10.69 9.35
C ASN A 132 7.81 10.15 10.71
N LYS A 133 7.29 11.01 11.58
CA LYS A 133 6.76 10.57 12.87
C LYS A 133 5.54 9.66 12.69
N VAL A 134 4.64 9.99 11.76
CA VAL A 134 3.48 9.13 11.44
C VAL A 134 3.93 7.75 10.96
N LEU A 135 4.94 7.70 10.08
CA LEU A 135 5.49 6.43 9.59
C LEU A 135 6.16 5.62 10.71
N GLN A 136 6.88 6.28 11.61
CA GLN A 136 7.49 5.65 12.79
C GLN A 136 6.44 5.11 13.74
N ASP A 137 5.41 5.89 14.06
CA ASP A 137 4.31 5.46 14.93
C ASP A 137 3.65 4.18 14.33
N LEU A 138 3.48 4.11 13.01
CA LEU A 138 2.95 2.92 12.32
C LEU A 138 3.87 1.70 12.41
N GLU A 139 5.19 1.87 12.31
CA GLU A 139 6.17 0.78 12.49
C GLU A 139 6.23 0.33 13.97
N GLU A 140 6.24 1.27 14.92
CA GLU A 140 6.43 1.00 16.35
C GLU A 140 5.22 0.37 17.04
N LEU A 141 4.01 0.63 16.54
CA LEU A 141 2.79 0.02 17.07
C LEU A 141 2.66 -1.47 16.74
N GLY A 142 3.56 -2.04 15.94
CA GLY A 142 3.59 -3.47 15.61
C GLY A 142 2.47 -3.94 14.68
N GLU A 143 1.69 -3.01 14.12
CA GLU A 143 0.57 -3.32 13.22
C GLU A 143 1.06 -3.94 11.91
N VAL A 144 2.21 -3.47 11.42
CA VAL A 144 2.88 -4.01 10.24
C VAL A 144 3.45 -5.41 10.55
N ASP A 145 4.05 -5.60 11.73
CA ASP A 145 4.59 -6.88 12.18
C ASP A 145 3.50 -7.95 12.37
N GLU A 146 2.30 -7.57 12.84
CA GLU A 146 1.15 -8.46 12.93
C GLU A 146 0.70 -8.91 11.54
N PHE A 147 0.52 -7.98 10.60
CA PHE A 147 0.19 -8.30 9.21
C PHE A 147 1.23 -9.29 8.63
N ASP A 148 2.51 -9.00 8.82
CA ASP A 148 3.64 -9.80 8.36
C ASP A 148 3.69 -11.20 8.99
N ARG A 149 3.29 -11.32 10.26
CA ARG A 149 3.14 -12.61 10.94
C ARG A 149 2.00 -13.43 10.35
N CYS A 150 0.83 -12.81 10.14
CA CYS A 150 -0.32 -13.47 9.51
C CYS A 150 0.04 -14.05 8.13
N LEU A 151 0.73 -13.26 7.29
CA LEU A 151 1.21 -13.72 5.98
C LEU A 151 2.28 -14.82 6.09
N SER A 152 3.14 -14.76 7.10
CA SER A 152 4.12 -15.82 7.37
C SER A 152 3.44 -17.14 7.72
N VAL A 153 2.35 -17.12 8.49
CA VAL A 153 1.55 -18.32 8.79
C VAL A 153 0.97 -18.92 7.51
N TRP A 154 0.40 -18.11 6.62
CA TRP A 154 -0.09 -18.58 5.30
C TRP A 154 1.00 -19.29 4.50
N ARG A 155 2.18 -18.69 4.44
CA ARG A 155 3.33 -19.25 3.71
C ARG A 155 3.79 -20.59 4.32
N ASN A 156 3.90 -20.64 5.64
CA ASN A 156 4.51 -21.78 6.34
C ASN A 156 3.56 -22.96 6.51
N THR A 157 2.25 -22.69 6.61
CA THR A 157 1.24 -23.72 6.86
C THR A 157 0.47 -24.13 5.59
N GLY A 158 0.48 -23.29 4.55
CA GLY A 158 -0.31 -23.49 3.35
C GLY A 158 -1.80 -23.15 3.50
N HIS A 159 -2.23 -22.63 4.65
CA HIS A 159 -3.59 -22.11 4.87
C HIS A 159 -3.74 -20.73 4.22
N ARG A 160 -3.55 -20.64 2.90
CA ARG A 160 -3.72 -19.41 2.11
C ARG A 160 -5.02 -19.48 1.30
N PRO A 161 -5.71 -18.36 1.08
CA PRO A 161 -6.66 -18.24 -0.02
C PRO A 161 -5.97 -18.55 -1.34
N ASP A 162 -6.71 -19.08 -2.30
CA ASP A 162 -6.16 -19.33 -3.63
C ASP A 162 -5.76 -18.01 -4.31
N PHE A 163 -4.67 -18.08 -5.06
CA PHE A 163 -4.36 -17.05 -6.05
C PHE A 163 -5.42 -17.14 -7.15
N ALA A 164 -5.93 -16.01 -7.60
CA ALA A 164 -6.82 -16.03 -8.75
C ALA A 164 -6.03 -16.51 -9.99
N SER A 165 -6.69 -17.24 -10.88
CA SER A 165 -6.05 -17.93 -12.01
C SER A 165 -5.36 -16.99 -13.02
N ASN A 166 -5.67 -15.70 -12.96
CA ASN A 166 -5.07 -14.63 -13.75
C ASN A 166 -3.91 -13.91 -13.04
N GLU A 167 -3.59 -14.27 -11.80
CA GLU A 167 -2.51 -13.66 -11.03
C GLU A 167 -1.15 -14.23 -11.45
N LYS A 168 -0.40 -13.42 -12.19
CA LYS A 168 0.97 -13.74 -12.61
C LYS A 168 1.96 -13.39 -11.52
N GLN A 169 3.09 -14.12 -11.48
CA GLN A 169 4.27 -13.71 -10.71
C GLN A 169 4.59 -12.22 -10.96
N SER A 170 4.45 -11.35 -9.94
CA SER A 170 4.84 -9.94 -10.04
C SER A 170 6.31 -9.81 -10.35
N THR A 171 6.64 -8.69 -10.97
CA THR A 171 8.01 -8.21 -11.15
C THR A 171 8.63 -7.66 -9.85
N THR A 172 7.92 -7.75 -8.72
CA THR A 172 8.41 -7.38 -7.39
C THR A 172 9.66 -8.19 -7.01
N PRO A 173 10.77 -7.55 -6.62
CA PRO A 173 12.01 -8.22 -6.23
C PRO A 173 11.81 -9.23 -5.11
N LYS A 174 12.63 -10.29 -5.07
CA LYS A 174 12.54 -11.34 -4.03
C LYS A 174 12.70 -10.84 -2.59
N HIS A 175 13.38 -9.71 -2.42
CA HIS A 175 13.56 -9.06 -1.12
C HIS A 175 12.34 -8.21 -0.72
N HIS A 176 11.47 -7.89 -1.66
CA HIS A 176 10.12 -7.41 -1.38
C HIS A 176 9.23 -8.62 -1.17
N TRP A 177 8.56 -8.62 -0.01
CA TRP A 177 8.16 -9.78 0.78
C TRP A 177 7.21 -10.80 0.18
N TRP A 178 6.93 -10.79 -1.13
CA TRP A 178 5.84 -11.62 -1.60
C TRP A 178 5.86 -12.14 -3.04
N TRP A 179 7.00 -12.47 -3.62
CA TRP A 179 6.98 -13.12 -4.95
C TRP A 179 7.93 -14.30 -5.10
N TYR A 180 7.86 -15.23 -4.14
CA TYR A 180 8.36 -16.60 -4.33
C TYR A 180 7.34 -17.65 -3.88
#